data_AF-A0A392P960-F1
#
_entry.id   AF-A0A392P960-F1
#
_cell.length_a   1.000
_cell.length_b   1.000
_cell.length_c   1.000
_cell.angle_alpha   90.00
_cell.angle_beta   90.00
_cell.angle_gamma   90.00
#
_symmetry.space_group_name_H-M   'P 1'
#
loop_
_entity.id
_entity.type
_entity.pdbx_description
1 polymer ?
#
loop_
_entity_poly.entity_id
_entity_poly.type
_entity_poly.pdbx_seq_one_letter_code
_entity_poly.pdbx_strand_id
1 'polypeptide(L)'
;MHDGHTLMNLSTQQIVDTTLTIKDTLIETGNWDLNFLTTHLPQTVVNQLVAIPSPKETDGPDSLGWIGTNTRQFTVQSAYYLQRGNYLPIAGNWKSLWNWKGPHRIQTFMWIAAHERLLTNYRRSIWGNGIDPTCPTCGNGDETIIHVLRDCVYATQ
;
A
#
# COMPACT_ATOMS: atom_id res chain seq x y z
N MET A 1 14.15 9.79 22.53
CA MET A 1 12.98 10.31 23.27
C MET A 1 11.79 10.12 22.34
N HIS A 2 10.95 9.14 22.65
CA HIS A 2 9.82 8.73 21.82
C HIS A 2 8.67 9.71 22.00
N ASP A 3 8.30 10.41 20.92
CA ASP A 3 7.01 11.08 20.84
C ASP A 3 5.94 10.02 20.67
N GLY A 4 5.42 9.58 21.82
CA GLY A 4 4.23 8.76 21.91
C GLY A 4 3.04 9.56 21.41
N HIS A 5 2.74 9.45 20.11
CA HIS A 5 1.43 9.76 19.59
C HIS A 5 0.44 8.77 20.20
N THR A 6 -0.09 9.18 21.36
CA THR A 6 -1.20 8.58 22.07
C THR A 6 -2.30 8.16 21.09
N LEU A 7 -2.64 6.86 21.12
CA LEU A 7 -3.77 6.23 20.43
C LEU A 7 -5.15 6.76 20.88
N MET A 8 -5.22 7.95 21.47
CA MET A 8 -6.42 8.54 22.08
C MET A 8 -7.35 9.22 21.08
N ASN A 9 -7.04 9.23 19.79
CA ASN A 9 -7.94 9.84 18.80
C ASN A 9 -8.84 8.84 18.05
N LEU A 10 -8.89 7.57 18.50
CA LEU A 10 -9.79 6.56 17.94
C LEU A 10 -11.01 6.27 18.83
N SER A 11 -11.08 6.84 20.05
CA SER A 11 -12.16 6.54 21.02
C SER A 11 -13.38 7.46 20.95
N THR A 12 -13.40 8.45 20.05
CA THR A 12 -14.60 9.27 19.75
C THR A 12 -15.33 8.83 18.49
N GLN A 13 -14.99 7.67 17.91
CA GLN A 13 -15.84 7.07 16.90
C GLN A 13 -17.18 6.72 17.55
N GLN A 14 -18.16 7.56 17.29
CA GLN A 14 -19.58 7.27 17.41
C GLN A 14 -19.75 5.81 16.94
N ILE A 15 -20.30 4.95 17.79
CA ILE A 15 -20.55 3.55 17.44
C ILE A 15 -21.49 3.59 16.24
N VAL A 16 -20.93 3.52 15.04
CA VAL A 16 -21.69 3.44 13.81
C VAL A 16 -22.25 2.03 13.82
N ASP A 17 -23.57 1.92 13.96
CA ASP A 17 -24.24 0.64 13.84
C ASP A 17 -23.93 0.06 12.46
N THR A 18 -23.11 -1.00 12.44
CA THR A 18 -22.71 -1.67 11.20
C THR A 18 -23.83 -2.46 10.56
N THR A 19 -24.99 -2.56 11.23
CA THR A 19 -26.19 -3.20 10.68
C THR A 19 -27.10 -2.24 9.93
N LEU A 20 -26.83 -0.93 10.02
CA LEU A 20 -27.59 0.09 9.31
C LEU A 20 -27.39 -0.05 7.80
N THR A 21 -28.49 -0.22 7.06
CA THR A 21 -28.46 -0.27 5.61
C THR A 21 -28.68 1.13 5.02
N ILE A 22 -28.24 1.35 3.78
CA ILE A 22 -28.50 2.62 3.08
C ILE A 22 -30.01 2.88 2.97
N LYS A 23 -30.83 1.83 2.89
CA LYS A 23 -32.29 1.94 2.85
C LYS A 23 -32.87 2.55 4.12
N ASP A 24 -32.26 2.31 5.27
CA ASP A 24 -32.71 2.84 6.57
C ASP A 24 -32.41 4.34 6.72
N THR A 25 -31.63 4.92 5.80
CA THR A 25 -31.30 6.36 5.77
C THR A 25 -32.21 7.18 4.85
N LEU A 26 -33.29 6.58 4.35
CA LEU A 26 -34.27 7.22 3.47
C LEU A 26 -35.56 7.54 4.24
N ILE A 27 -36.15 8.71 3.94
CA ILE A 27 -37.49 9.11 4.39
C ILE A 27 -38.54 8.28 3.60
N GLU A 28 -39.76 8.15 4.10
CA GLU A 28 -40.90 7.49 3.42
C GLU A 28 -41.16 7.98 1.98
N THR A 29 -40.68 9.18 1.64
CA THR A 29 -40.77 9.76 0.28
C THR A 29 -39.69 9.25 -0.70
N GLY A 30 -38.75 8.44 -0.22
CA GLY A 30 -37.61 7.92 -1.01
C GLY A 30 -36.43 8.88 -1.13
N ASN A 31 -36.41 9.97 -0.36
CA ASN A 31 -35.30 10.93 -0.31
C ASN A 31 -34.39 10.69 0.90
N TRP A 32 -33.15 11.18 0.84
CA TRP A 32 -32.20 11.11 1.96
C TRP A 32 -32.74 11.80 3.23
N ASP A 33 -32.65 11.14 4.37
CA ASP A 33 -32.90 11.75 5.69
C ASP A 33 -31.67 12.56 6.12
N LEU A 34 -31.69 13.86 5.79
CA LEU A 34 -30.59 14.78 6.09
C LEU A 34 -30.35 14.94 7.59
N ASN A 35 -31.38 14.84 8.43
CA ASN A 35 -31.24 14.98 9.88
C ASN A 35 -30.50 13.78 10.45
N PHE A 36 -30.88 12.58 10.01
CA PHE A 36 -30.18 11.35 10.38
C PHE A 36 -28.73 11.37 9.89
N LEU A 37 -28.49 11.68 8.62
CA LEU A 37 -27.14 11.70 8.04
C LEU A 37 -26.21 12.71 8.73
N THR A 38 -26.70 13.91 9.04
CA THR A 38 -25.90 14.95 9.70
C THR A 38 -25.60 14.63 11.17
N THR A 39 -26.48 13.84 11.82
CA THR A 39 -26.29 13.41 13.22
C THR A 39 -25.26 12.29 13.36
N HIS A 40 -25.11 11.45 12.32
CA HIS A 40 -24.31 10.23 12.38
C HIS A 40 -23.06 10.24 11.49
N LEU A 41 -22.94 11.16 10.53
CA LEU A 41 -21.81 11.23 9.61
C LEU A 41 -21.17 12.63 9.60
N PRO A 42 -19.84 12.72 9.37
CA PRO A 42 -19.17 13.99 9.15
C PRO A 42 -19.79 14.75 7.97
N GLN A 43 -19.89 16.07 8.08
CA GLN A 43 -20.48 16.95 7.07
C GLN A 43 -19.88 16.74 5.66
N THR A 44 -18.58 16.41 5.58
CA THR A 44 -17.90 16.11 4.31
C THR A 44 -18.48 14.89 3.61
N VAL A 45 -18.82 13.85 4.36
CA VAL A 45 -19.43 12.61 3.84
C VAL A 45 -20.88 12.86 3.47
N VAL A 46 -21.63 13.60 4.30
CA VAL A 46 -23.03 13.97 4.02
C VAL A 46 -23.12 14.74 2.69
N ASN A 47 -22.25 15.73 2.48
CA ASN A 47 -22.24 16.51 1.24
C ASN A 47 -21.94 15.65 0.00
N GLN A 48 -21.11 14.62 0.14
CA GLN A 48 -20.84 13.66 -0.94
C GLN A 48 -22.03 12.73 -1.20
N LEU A 49 -22.70 12.25 -0.16
CA LEU A 49 -23.87 11.38 -0.28
C LEU A 49 -25.06 12.09 -0.92
N VAL A 50 -25.35 13.32 -0.51
CA VAL A 50 -26.49 14.11 -1.06
C VAL A 50 -26.27 14.46 -2.54
N ALA A 51 -25.02 14.48 -3.02
CA ALA A 51 -24.70 14.66 -4.43
C ALA A 51 -25.02 13.40 -5.28
N ILE A 52 -25.26 12.25 -4.65
CA ILE A 52 -25.66 11.01 -5.29
C ILE A 52 -27.20 10.90 -5.19
N PRO A 53 -27.91 10.60 -6.29
CA PRO A 53 -29.35 10.39 -6.23
C PRO A 53 -29.69 9.26 -5.25
N SER A 54 -30.81 9.39 -4.54
CA SER A 54 -31.24 8.37 -3.59
C SER A 54 -31.50 7.03 -4.32
N PRO A 55 -31.09 5.89 -3.73
CA PRO A 55 -31.31 4.58 -4.33
C PRO A 55 -32.81 4.29 -4.49
N LYS A 56 -33.17 3.70 -5.64
CA LYS A 56 -34.52 3.24 -5.95
C LYS A 56 -34.52 1.73 -6.11
N GLU A 57 -35.67 1.10 -5.88
CA GLU A 57 -35.81 -0.35 -6.08
C GLU A 57 -35.55 -0.77 -7.55
N THR A 58 -35.65 0.15 -8.50
CA THR A 58 -35.33 -0.07 -9.91
C THR A 58 -33.83 -0.18 -10.21
N ASP A 59 -32.96 0.20 -9.27
CA ASP A 59 -31.51 0.25 -9.50
C ASP A 59 -30.86 -1.14 -9.40
N GLY A 60 -31.61 -2.14 -8.94
CA GLY A 60 -31.16 -3.53 -8.81
C GLY A 60 -30.42 -3.81 -7.51
N PRO A 61 -29.88 -5.03 -7.35
CA PRO A 61 -29.16 -5.43 -6.14
C PRO A 61 -27.78 -4.78 -6.07
N ASP A 62 -27.28 -4.58 -4.85
CA ASP A 62 -25.93 -4.09 -4.59
C ASP A 62 -24.87 -4.98 -5.25
N SER A 63 -23.85 -4.34 -5.83
CA SER A 63 -22.73 -5.03 -6.47
C SER A 63 -21.39 -4.43 -6.06
N LEU A 64 -20.36 -5.28 -5.99
CA LEU A 64 -19.01 -4.84 -5.68
C LEU A 64 -18.38 -4.17 -6.89
N GLY A 65 -18.11 -2.87 -6.79
CA GLY A 65 -17.44 -2.11 -7.84
C GLY A 65 -15.93 -2.03 -7.63
N TRP A 66 -15.15 -2.34 -8.67
CA TRP A 66 -13.71 -2.20 -8.65
C TRP A 66 -13.28 -0.72 -8.65
N ILE A 67 -12.42 -0.31 -7.71
CA ILE A 67 -11.97 1.08 -7.60
C ILE A 67 -10.97 1.49 -8.69
N GLY A 68 -10.27 0.53 -9.29
CA GLY A 68 -9.22 0.80 -10.29
C GLY A 68 -9.73 1.16 -11.68
N THR A 69 -11.05 1.17 -11.90
CA THR A 69 -11.66 1.54 -13.18
C THR A 69 -12.89 2.40 -12.96
N ASN A 70 -13.12 3.34 -13.88
CA ASN A 70 -14.32 4.18 -13.86
C ASN A 70 -15.60 3.39 -14.16
N THR A 71 -15.48 2.26 -14.87
CA THR A 71 -16.59 1.35 -15.19
C THR A 71 -16.94 0.41 -14.05
N ARG A 72 -16.22 0.46 -12.92
CA ARG A 72 -16.35 -0.46 -11.78
C ARG A 72 -16.08 -1.92 -12.11
N GLN A 73 -15.55 -2.22 -13.29
CA GLN A 73 -15.19 -3.57 -13.72
C GLN A 73 -13.74 -3.88 -13.37
N PHE A 74 -13.51 -5.08 -12.84
CA PHE A 74 -12.17 -5.55 -12.55
C PHE A 74 -11.38 -5.82 -13.84
N THR A 75 -10.13 -5.35 -13.88
CA THR A 75 -9.16 -5.77 -14.90
C THR A 75 -7.82 -6.05 -14.24
N VAL A 76 -7.11 -7.07 -14.73
CA VAL A 76 -5.76 -7.40 -14.25
C VAL A 76 -4.84 -6.18 -14.40
N GLN A 77 -4.96 -5.44 -15.50
CA GLN A 77 -4.18 -4.22 -15.75
C GLN A 77 -4.39 -3.15 -14.68
N SER A 78 -5.64 -2.84 -14.33
CA SER A 78 -5.93 -1.82 -13.30
C SER A 78 -5.48 -2.26 -11.91
N ALA A 79 -5.54 -3.56 -11.61
CA ALA A 79 -4.97 -4.12 -10.38
C ALA A 79 -3.46 -3.92 -10.30
N TYR A 80 -2.72 -4.23 -11.36
CA TYR A 80 -1.28 -3.98 -11.39
C TYR A 80 -0.95 -2.48 -11.28
N TYR A 81 -1.74 -1.61 -11.92
CA TYR A 81 -1.52 -0.16 -11.83
C TYR A 81 -1.70 0.35 -10.40
N LEU A 82 -2.76 -0.07 -9.70
CA LEU A 82 -2.99 0.26 -8.30
C LEU A 82 -1.90 -0.31 -7.37
N GLN A 83 -1.47 -1.54 -7.62
CA GLN A 83 -0.42 -2.19 -6.83
C GLN A 83 0.96 -1.55 -7.05
N ARG A 84 1.20 -0.96 -8.23
CA ARG A 84 2.49 -0.36 -8.58
C ARG A 84 2.88 0.79 -7.65
N GLY A 85 1.95 1.40 -6.90
CA GLY A 85 2.25 2.47 -5.95
C GLY A 85 3.05 3.64 -6.56
N ASN A 86 3.57 4.52 -5.69
CA ASN A 86 4.46 5.61 -6.08
C ASN A 86 5.94 5.22 -5.90
N TYR A 87 6.37 4.06 -6.41
CA TYR A 87 7.80 3.74 -6.37
C TYR A 87 8.54 4.66 -7.34
N LEU A 88 9.42 5.51 -6.80
CA LEU A 88 10.36 6.26 -7.62
C LEU A 88 11.18 5.24 -8.42
N PRO A 89 11.28 5.39 -9.75
CA PRO A 89 12.13 4.51 -10.54
C PRO A 89 13.56 4.61 -10.02
N ILE A 90 14.17 3.46 -9.73
CA ILE A 90 15.58 3.41 -9.34
C ILE A 90 16.39 4.01 -10.49
N ALA A 91 17.12 5.08 -10.19
CA ALA A 91 17.98 5.73 -11.17
C ALA A 91 19.09 4.76 -11.57
N GLY A 92 19.22 4.49 -12.86
CA GLY A 92 20.21 3.54 -13.36
C GLY A 92 20.24 3.45 -14.88
N ASN A 93 21.42 3.19 -15.44
CA ASN A 93 21.57 2.91 -16.86
C ASN A 93 21.27 1.43 -17.16
N TRP A 94 19.97 1.09 -17.14
CA TRP A 94 19.52 -0.29 -17.36
C TRP A 94 19.89 -0.81 -18.75
N LYS A 95 19.93 0.06 -19.77
CA LYS A 95 20.37 -0.31 -21.12
C LYS A 95 21.81 -0.83 -21.11
N SER A 96 22.72 -0.14 -20.43
CA SER A 96 24.10 -0.60 -20.30
C SER A 96 24.22 -1.91 -19.54
N LEU A 97 23.43 -2.12 -18.48
CA LEU A 97 23.40 -3.39 -17.75
C LEU A 97 22.95 -4.55 -18.67
N TRP A 98 21.89 -4.35 -19.45
CA TRP A 98 21.38 -5.37 -20.37
C TRP A 98 22.25 -5.58 -21.62
N ASN A 99 23.05 -4.58 -22.01
CA ASN A 99 24.01 -4.68 -23.11
C ASN A 99 25.34 -5.33 -22.71
N TRP A 100 25.54 -5.64 -21.43
CA TRP A 100 26.76 -6.28 -20.95
C TRP A 100 26.93 -7.69 -21.54
N LYS A 101 28.11 -7.99 -22.11
CA LYS A 101 28.38 -9.21 -22.89
C LYS A 101 28.81 -10.43 -22.07
N GLY A 102 28.72 -10.38 -20.75
CA GLY A 102 29.14 -11.48 -19.89
C GLY A 102 28.05 -12.53 -19.68
N PRO A 103 28.30 -13.52 -18.81
CA PRO A 103 27.34 -14.58 -18.52
C PRO A 103 26.01 -14.04 -17.98
N HIS A 104 24.88 -14.49 -18.55
CA HIS A 104 23.54 -14.01 -18.17
C HIS A 104 23.26 -14.14 -16.67
N ARG A 105 23.81 -15.16 -16.00
CA ARG A 105 23.68 -15.33 -14.53
C ARG A 105 24.22 -14.13 -13.74
N ILE A 106 25.35 -13.58 -14.16
CA ILE A 106 25.97 -12.41 -13.51
C ILE A 106 25.18 -11.14 -13.86
N GLN A 107 24.65 -11.03 -15.07
CA GLN A 107 23.79 -9.92 -15.48
C GLN A 107 22.52 -9.85 -14.63
N THR A 108 21.84 -10.99 -14.45
CA THR A 108 20.67 -11.10 -13.57
C THR A 108 21.04 -10.76 -12.14
N PHE A 109 22.18 -11.24 -11.64
CA PHE A 109 22.66 -10.91 -10.31
C PHE A 109 22.88 -9.40 -10.12
N MET A 110 23.56 -8.73 -11.07
CA MET A 110 23.74 -7.27 -11.04
C MET A 110 22.40 -6.53 -11.04
N TRP A 111 21.43 -6.98 -11.83
CA TRP A 111 20.10 -6.39 -11.87
C TRP A 111 19.36 -6.52 -10.53
N ILE A 112 19.39 -7.71 -9.92
CA ILE A 112 18.79 -7.96 -8.59
C ILE A 112 19.48 -7.09 -7.53
N ALA A 113 20.81 -7.05 -7.51
CA ALA A 113 21.59 -6.26 -6.56
C ALA A 113 21.28 -4.76 -6.68
N ALA A 114 21.20 -4.22 -7.90
CA ALA A 114 20.89 -2.82 -8.16
C ALA A 114 19.45 -2.43 -7.76
N HIS A 115 18.51 -3.37 -7.75
CA HIS A 115 17.15 -3.15 -7.25
C HIS A 115 17.02 -3.40 -5.74
N GLU A 116 18.17 -3.51 -5.08
CA GLU A 116 18.34 -3.93 -3.70
C GLU A 116 17.72 -5.30 -3.38
N ARG A 117 17.35 -6.13 -4.36
CA ARG A 117 16.49 -7.32 -4.14
C ARG A 117 17.14 -8.56 -3.52
N LEU A 118 18.39 -8.47 -3.05
CA LEU A 118 19.04 -9.57 -2.36
C LEU A 118 18.52 -9.70 -0.92
N LEU A 119 18.43 -10.94 -0.44
CA LEU A 119 17.92 -11.27 0.89
C LEU A 119 19.01 -11.10 1.95
N THR A 120 19.40 -9.88 2.25
CA THR A 120 20.36 -9.58 3.31
C THR A 120 19.69 -9.49 4.69
N ASN A 121 20.41 -9.70 5.80
CA ASN A 121 19.83 -9.59 7.13
C ASN A 121 19.28 -8.19 7.43
N TYR A 122 19.90 -7.13 6.90
CA TYR A 122 19.32 -5.78 6.97
C TYR A 122 17.89 -5.76 6.41
N ARG A 123 17.66 -6.31 5.21
CA ARG A 123 16.30 -6.35 4.62
C ARG A 123 15.35 -7.26 5.38
N ARG A 124 15.85 -8.38 5.91
CA ARG A 124 15.06 -9.30 6.74
C ARG A 124 14.64 -8.65 8.06
N SER A 125 15.48 -7.78 8.64
CA SER A 125 15.19 -7.06 9.88
C SER A 125 14.00 -6.10 9.72
N ILE A 126 13.88 -5.45 8.55
CA ILE A 126 12.78 -4.51 8.23
C ILE A 126 11.42 -5.23 8.18
N TRP A 127 11.39 -6.53 7.85
CA TRP A 127 10.16 -7.31 7.78
C TRP A 127 9.61 -7.74 9.15
N GLY A 128 10.23 -7.34 10.27
CA GLY A 128 9.68 -7.52 11.61
C GLY A 128 9.98 -8.87 12.27
N ASN A 129 10.87 -9.68 11.69
CA ASN A 129 11.14 -11.04 12.17
C ASN A 129 12.12 -11.11 13.37
N GLY A 130 12.44 -9.99 14.03
CA GLY A 130 13.41 -9.97 15.14
C GLY A 130 14.82 -10.43 14.75
N ILE A 131 15.17 -10.28 13.47
CA ILE A 131 16.48 -10.67 12.93
C ILE A 131 17.45 -9.51 13.15
N ASP A 132 18.60 -9.82 13.73
CA ASP A 132 19.71 -8.88 13.87
C ASP A 132 20.22 -8.47 12.46
N PRO A 133 20.22 -7.17 12.12
CA PRO A 133 20.67 -6.69 10.82
C PRO A 133 22.19 -6.82 10.60
N THR A 134 22.97 -7.09 11.65
CA THR A 134 24.43 -7.12 11.57
C THR A 134 24.95 -8.21 10.62
N CYS A 135 26.08 -7.91 9.96
CA CYS A 135 26.74 -8.86 9.07
C CYS A 135 27.30 -10.04 9.87
N PRO A 136 26.84 -11.28 9.60
CA PRO A 136 27.30 -12.46 10.34
C PRO A 136 28.75 -12.84 10.00
N THR A 137 29.30 -12.33 8.89
CA THR A 137 30.64 -12.66 8.42
C THR A 137 31.71 -11.79 9.08
N CYS A 138 31.54 -10.47 9.07
CA CYS A 138 32.54 -9.55 9.61
C CYS A 138 32.20 -8.99 11.00
N GLY A 139 30.94 -9.09 11.44
CA GLY A 139 30.45 -8.46 12.68
C GLY A 139 30.48 -6.93 12.68
N ASN A 140 30.94 -6.29 11.60
CA ASN A 140 31.20 -4.86 11.52
C ASN A 140 30.16 -4.17 10.62
N GLY A 141 29.04 -3.78 11.24
CA GLY A 141 27.96 -3.03 10.58
C GLY A 141 26.83 -3.91 10.04
N ASP A 142 25.82 -3.27 9.48
CA ASP A 142 24.63 -3.94 8.94
C ASP A 142 24.95 -4.67 7.64
N GLU A 143 24.37 -5.86 7.47
CA GLU A 143 24.41 -6.64 6.25
C GLU A 143 23.56 -5.98 5.16
N THR A 144 24.03 -4.86 4.62
CA THR A 144 23.46 -4.24 3.42
C THR A 144 24.07 -4.85 2.17
N ILE A 145 23.45 -4.65 1.00
CA ILE A 145 23.99 -5.17 -0.27
C ILE A 145 25.36 -4.59 -0.59
N ILE A 146 25.53 -3.28 -0.38
CA ILE A 146 26.81 -2.62 -0.60
C ILE A 146 27.85 -3.15 0.40
N HIS A 147 27.46 -3.39 1.64
CA HIS A 147 28.35 -3.99 2.61
C HIS A 147 28.83 -5.37 2.16
N VAL A 148 27.91 -6.30 1.86
CA VAL A 148 28.28 -7.67 1.46
C VAL A 148 29.09 -7.71 0.17
N LEU A 149 28.83 -6.81 -0.78
CA LEU A 149 29.49 -6.84 -2.10
C LEU A 149 30.74 -5.98 -2.20
N ARG A 150 30.97 -5.02 -1.29
CA ARG A 150 32.05 -4.02 -1.43
C ARG A 150 32.70 -3.63 -0.11
N ASP A 151 31.92 -3.25 0.91
CA ASP A 151 32.48 -2.63 2.12
C ASP A 151 32.92 -3.65 3.18
N CYS A 152 32.48 -4.91 3.06
CA CYS A 152 32.88 -5.97 3.96
C CYS A 152 34.36 -6.32 3.74
N VAL A 153 35.11 -6.44 4.84
CA VAL A 153 36.53 -6.82 4.83
C VAL A 153 36.82 -8.18 4.19
N TYR A 154 35.79 -9.04 4.11
CA TYR A 154 35.87 -10.33 3.44
C TYR A 154 35.45 -10.29 1.96
N ALA A 155 34.85 -9.20 1.49
CA ALA A 155 34.50 -9.00 0.08
C ALA A 155 35.69 -8.51 -0.75
N THR A 156 36.72 -7.95 -0.10
CA THR A 156 37.90 -7.34 -0.74
C THR A 156 39.14 -8.24 -0.74
N GLN A 157 38.99 -9.55 -0.46
CA GLN A 157 40.11 -10.52 -0.44
C GLN A 157 40.32 -11.23 -1.76
#